data_AF-A0A934YLW1-F1
#
_entry.id   AF-A0A934YLW1-F1
#
_cell.length_a   1.000
_cell.length_b   1.000
_cell.length_c   1.000
_cell.angle_alpha   90.00
_cell.angle_beta   90.00
_cell.angle_gamma   90.00
#
_symmetry.space_group_name_H-M   'P 1'
#
loop_
_entity.id
_entity.type
_entity.pdbx_description
1 polymer ?
#
loop_
_entity_poly.entity_id
_entity_poly.type
_entity_poly.pdbx_seq_one_letter_code
_entity_poly.pdbx_strand_id
1 'polypeptide(L)'
;MNEAGNELLSRTSWLYTKLVEGPFFFFDLWSLAHLYSGFFVMLVVLALRARRPWAWLVAALVAYELVELAFIYVAFHAFHPETLKDQVTDVVVGSLGALVATQLVRRCAATPGPGRARTTRHAAAALMAVAIAFEWVGNYGYHYSRPLFNSPGLCWWAFFLWTLGFIAIGEGYALFEARLASRLKALAVTVLGYGAVLGVVEYLGYAVLEIREVGHPERTALALDLVHGTRALHAFYLAAPWAGVAAFVGLRGLLRRATVAGCAGGVAGARADAAEKGGARRGTAVDRRVERRILTP
;
A
#
# COMPACT_ATOMS: atom_id res chain seq x y z
N MET A 1 -12.95 30.52 -13.84
CA MET A 1 -12.63 29.21 -13.25
C MET A 1 -13.82 28.79 -12.40
N ASN A 2 -14.20 27.50 -12.39
CA ASN A 2 -15.26 27.03 -11.51
C ASN A 2 -14.70 26.86 -10.09
N GLU A 3 -15.52 27.11 -9.07
CA GLU A 3 -15.10 27.02 -7.66
C GLU A 3 -14.66 25.59 -7.30
N ALA A 4 -15.31 24.59 -7.88
CA ALA A 4 -15.00 23.17 -7.67
C ALA A 4 -13.57 22.78 -8.11
N GLY A 5 -13.09 23.29 -9.25
CA GLY A 5 -11.72 23.02 -9.72
C GLY A 5 -10.67 23.66 -8.81
N ASN A 6 -10.92 24.89 -8.35
CA ASN A 6 -10.04 25.57 -7.39
C ASN A 6 -10.00 24.85 -6.05
N GLU A 7 -11.15 24.36 -5.57
CA GLU A 7 -11.21 23.60 -4.34
C GLU A 7 -10.43 22.29 -4.44
N LEU A 8 -10.60 21.54 -5.54
CA LEU A 8 -9.84 20.30 -5.76
C LEU A 8 -8.33 20.59 -5.77
N LEU A 9 -7.91 21.57 -6.57
CA LEU A 9 -6.50 21.96 -6.68
C LEU A 9 -5.91 22.37 -5.33
N SER A 10 -6.67 23.09 -4.51
CA SER A 10 -6.21 23.48 -3.17
C SER A 10 -5.98 22.26 -2.26
N ARG A 11 -6.85 21.25 -2.34
CA ARG A 11 -6.78 20.01 -1.56
C ARG A 11 -5.66 19.08 -2.01
N THR A 12 -5.29 19.13 -3.29
CA THR A 12 -4.22 18.29 -3.86
C THR A 12 -2.88 19.01 -3.99
N SER A 13 -2.84 20.33 -3.80
CA SER A 13 -1.64 21.16 -3.98
C SER A 13 -0.41 20.66 -3.21
N TRP A 14 -0.60 20.07 -2.02
CA TRP A 14 0.48 19.53 -1.20
C TRP A 14 1.24 18.40 -1.90
N LEU A 15 0.58 17.62 -2.75
CA LEU A 15 1.19 16.50 -3.46
C LEU A 15 2.21 16.97 -4.52
N TYR A 16 2.07 18.19 -5.06
CA TYR A 16 3.03 18.81 -5.98
C TYR A 16 4.32 19.30 -5.29
N THR A 17 4.48 19.04 -3.99
CA THR A 17 5.71 19.38 -3.27
C THR A 17 6.87 18.54 -3.79
N LYS A 18 7.78 19.18 -4.56
CA LYS A 18 9.00 18.55 -5.07
C LYS A 18 9.97 18.22 -3.92
N LEU A 19 10.37 16.96 -3.83
CA LEU A 19 11.40 16.47 -2.91
C LEU A 19 12.78 16.47 -3.58
N VAL A 20 12.83 16.15 -4.88
CA VAL A 20 14.04 16.16 -5.71
C VAL A 20 13.69 16.67 -7.10
N GLU A 21 14.50 17.56 -7.65
CA GLU A 21 14.33 18.04 -9.03
C GLU A 21 15.69 18.04 -9.75
N GLY A 22 15.78 17.26 -10.83
CA GLY A 22 16.92 17.22 -11.74
C GLY A 22 16.51 17.57 -13.17
N PRO A 23 17.44 17.56 -14.14
CA PRO A 23 17.14 17.89 -15.53
C PRO A 23 16.17 16.88 -16.18
N PHE A 24 16.36 15.58 -15.91
CA PHE A 24 15.63 14.49 -16.58
C PHE A 24 14.54 13.83 -15.73
N PHE A 25 14.62 13.94 -14.41
CA PHE A 25 13.63 13.39 -13.47
C PHE A 25 13.32 14.41 -12.38
N PHE A 26 12.14 14.29 -11.78
CA PHE A 26 11.85 14.85 -10.46
C PHE A 26 11.20 13.77 -9.61
N PHE A 27 11.03 14.06 -8.34
CA PHE A 27 10.31 13.24 -7.40
C PHE A 27 9.60 14.19 -6.43
N ASP A 28 8.28 14.17 -6.45
CA ASP A 28 7.42 14.94 -5.56
C ASP A 28 6.60 14.00 -4.67
N LEU A 29 5.63 14.53 -3.93
CA LEU A 29 4.75 13.70 -3.12
C LEU A 29 3.71 12.96 -3.98
N TRP A 30 3.35 13.48 -5.16
CA TRP A 30 2.51 12.79 -6.15
C TRP A 30 3.15 11.49 -6.64
N SER A 31 4.47 11.49 -6.81
CA SER A 31 5.27 10.29 -7.14
C SER A 31 5.05 9.14 -6.14
N LEU A 32 4.84 9.44 -4.85
CA LEU A 32 4.50 8.40 -3.86
C LEU A 32 3.11 7.80 -4.09
N ALA A 33 2.14 8.62 -4.52
CA ALA A 33 0.81 8.14 -4.91
C ALA A 33 0.89 7.23 -6.14
N HIS A 34 1.70 7.55 -7.15
CA HIS A 34 1.95 6.67 -8.30
C HIS A 34 2.63 5.36 -7.90
N LEU A 35 3.60 5.42 -6.97
CA LEU A 35 4.26 4.23 -6.42
C LEU A 35 3.23 3.28 -5.77
N TYR A 36 2.31 3.82 -4.95
CA TYR A 36 1.24 3.03 -4.36
C TYR A 36 0.25 2.51 -5.40
N SER A 37 -0.13 3.34 -6.36
CA SER A 37 -1.06 2.97 -7.42
C SER A 37 -0.53 1.80 -8.24
N GLY A 38 0.72 1.88 -8.72
CA GLY A 38 1.36 0.78 -9.44
C GLY A 38 1.53 -0.48 -8.58
N PHE A 39 1.84 -0.32 -7.30
CA PHE A 39 1.90 -1.42 -6.34
C PHE A 39 0.54 -2.15 -6.22
N PHE A 40 -0.56 -1.42 -5.97
CA PHE A 40 -1.88 -1.99 -5.79
C PHE A 40 -2.46 -2.57 -7.08
N VAL A 41 -2.29 -1.88 -8.22
CA VAL A 41 -2.70 -2.38 -9.54
C VAL A 41 -2.01 -3.71 -9.83
N MET A 42 -0.69 -3.80 -9.61
CA MET A 42 0.03 -5.06 -9.81
C MET A 42 -0.47 -6.17 -8.88
N LEU A 43 -0.75 -5.87 -7.60
CA LEU A 43 -1.35 -6.87 -6.70
C LEU A 43 -2.70 -7.39 -7.22
N VAL A 44 -3.56 -6.51 -7.74
CA VAL A 44 -4.84 -6.90 -8.34
C VAL A 44 -4.62 -7.78 -9.56
N VAL A 45 -3.77 -7.35 -10.49
CA VAL A 45 -3.48 -8.09 -11.73
C VAL A 45 -2.90 -9.48 -11.43
N LEU A 46 -1.99 -9.59 -10.45
CA LEU A 46 -1.44 -10.87 -9.98
C LEU A 46 -2.52 -11.73 -9.31
N ALA A 47 -3.37 -11.15 -8.46
CA ALA A 47 -4.46 -11.88 -7.81
C ALA A 47 -5.50 -12.42 -8.81
N LEU A 48 -5.72 -11.71 -9.91
CA LEU A 48 -6.59 -12.12 -11.02
C LEU A 48 -5.93 -13.13 -11.98
N ARG A 49 -4.66 -13.52 -11.74
CA ARG A 49 -3.91 -14.49 -12.57
C ARG A 49 -3.80 -14.06 -14.05
N ALA A 50 -3.66 -12.77 -14.31
CA ALA A 50 -3.49 -12.29 -15.68
C ALA A 50 -2.24 -12.93 -16.33
N ARG A 51 -2.36 -13.39 -17.58
CA ARG A 51 -1.25 -14.07 -18.29
C ARG A 51 -0.05 -13.17 -18.54
N ARG A 52 -0.28 -11.87 -18.77
CA ARG A 52 0.74 -10.87 -19.05
C ARG A 52 0.59 -9.69 -18.08
N PRO A 53 0.93 -9.87 -16.80
CA PRO A 53 0.58 -8.90 -15.75
C PRO A 53 1.21 -7.52 -16.00
N TRP A 54 2.44 -7.49 -16.51
CA TRP A 54 3.15 -6.25 -16.86
C TRP A 54 2.50 -5.49 -18.03
N ALA A 55 1.96 -6.20 -19.02
CA ALA A 55 1.26 -5.54 -20.13
C ALA A 55 -0.01 -4.85 -19.64
N TRP A 56 -0.77 -5.51 -18.76
CA TRP A 56 -1.97 -4.92 -18.14
C TRP A 56 -1.63 -3.74 -17.24
N LEU A 57 -0.54 -3.82 -16.46
CA LEU A 57 -0.06 -2.69 -15.67
C LEU A 57 0.26 -1.49 -16.56
N VAL A 58 1.12 -1.66 -17.58
CA VAL A 58 1.53 -0.55 -18.45
C VAL A 58 0.31 0.05 -19.16
N ALA A 59 -0.61 -0.79 -19.65
CA ALA A 59 -1.86 -0.31 -20.25
C ALA A 59 -2.69 0.51 -19.26
N ALA A 60 -2.79 0.09 -18.00
CA ALA A 60 -3.53 0.82 -16.97
C ALA A 60 -2.86 2.15 -16.58
N LEU A 61 -1.53 2.18 -16.43
CA LEU A 61 -0.79 3.41 -16.14
C LEU A 61 -0.92 4.41 -17.29
N VAL A 62 -0.69 3.98 -18.54
CA VAL A 62 -0.85 4.85 -19.71
C VAL A 62 -2.29 5.33 -19.86
N ALA A 63 -3.29 4.47 -19.60
CA ALA A 63 -4.69 4.89 -19.64
C ALA A 63 -5.01 5.94 -18.57
N TYR A 64 -4.42 5.82 -17.37
CA TYR A 64 -4.57 6.81 -16.30
C TYR A 64 -4.00 8.17 -16.72
N GLU A 65 -2.77 8.20 -17.22
CA GLU A 65 -2.11 9.41 -17.74
C GLU A 65 -2.93 10.10 -18.85
N LEU A 66 -3.48 9.32 -19.79
CA LEU A 66 -4.34 9.85 -20.86
C LEU A 66 -5.65 10.45 -20.30
N VAL A 67 -6.20 9.85 -19.25
CA VAL A 67 -7.40 10.35 -18.58
C VAL A 67 -7.09 11.64 -17.85
N GLU A 68 -5.96 11.74 -17.14
CA GLU A 68 -5.49 12.95 -16.48
C GLU A 68 -5.30 14.11 -17.46
N LEU A 69 -4.59 13.86 -18.58
CA LEU A 69 -4.47 14.83 -19.67
C LEU A 69 -5.85 15.26 -20.18
N ALA A 70 -6.79 14.32 -20.37
CA ALA A 70 -8.14 14.66 -20.77
C ALA A 70 -8.85 15.53 -19.72
N PHE A 71 -8.65 15.30 -18.41
CA PHE A 71 -9.20 16.16 -17.36
C PHE A 71 -8.62 17.57 -17.39
N ILE A 72 -7.33 17.74 -17.72
CA ILE A 72 -6.72 19.07 -17.90
C ILE A 72 -7.44 19.84 -19.01
N TYR A 73 -7.68 19.21 -20.17
CA TYR A 73 -8.25 19.88 -21.35
C TYR A 73 -9.78 19.98 -21.34
N VAL A 74 -10.49 19.00 -20.77
CA VAL A 74 -11.96 18.92 -20.82
C VAL A 74 -12.61 19.40 -19.53
N ALA A 75 -11.95 19.22 -18.38
CA ALA A 75 -12.58 19.33 -17.07
C ALA A 75 -11.98 20.43 -16.16
N PHE A 76 -11.82 21.63 -16.72
CA PHE A 76 -11.76 22.88 -15.94
C PHE A 76 -10.46 23.21 -15.19
N HIS A 77 -9.28 22.86 -15.72
CA HIS A 77 -7.99 23.23 -15.07
C HIS A 77 -7.88 22.72 -13.61
N ALA A 78 -8.48 21.56 -13.31
CA ALA A 78 -8.49 20.97 -11.97
C ALA A 78 -7.12 20.43 -11.52
N PHE A 79 -6.19 20.29 -12.46
CA PHE A 79 -4.80 19.87 -12.26
C PHE A 79 -3.85 20.92 -12.86
N HIS A 80 -2.64 21.00 -12.32
CA HIS A 80 -1.59 21.80 -12.95
C HIS A 80 -1.23 21.21 -14.32
N PRO A 81 -0.92 22.03 -15.33
CA PRO A 81 -0.43 21.53 -16.60
C PRO A 81 0.87 20.74 -16.39
N GLU A 82 0.82 19.46 -16.69
CA GLU A 82 1.96 18.56 -16.54
C GLU A 82 2.78 18.51 -17.83
N THR A 83 4.09 18.42 -17.66
CA THR A 83 5.01 18.25 -18.78
C THR A 83 5.12 16.77 -19.17
N LEU A 84 5.61 16.48 -20.37
CA LEU A 84 5.88 15.10 -20.79
C LEU A 84 6.84 14.38 -19.82
N LYS A 85 7.73 15.11 -19.15
CA LYS A 85 8.66 14.56 -18.16
C LYS A 85 7.93 14.03 -16.92
N ASP A 86 6.83 14.65 -16.54
CA ASP A 86 6.00 14.29 -15.38
C ASP A 86 5.35 12.95 -15.62
N GLN A 87 4.61 12.88 -16.72
CA GLN A 87 3.97 11.68 -17.24
C GLN A 87 4.93 10.48 -17.37
N VAL A 88 6.15 10.71 -17.88
CA VAL A 88 7.18 9.65 -17.95
C VAL A 88 7.64 9.22 -16.55
N THR A 89 7.84 10.17 -15.65
CA THR A 89 8.24 9.91 -14.26
C THR A 89 7.17 9.09 -13.55
N ASP A 90 5.90 9.42 -13.72
CA ASP A 90 4.77 8.75 -13.05
C ASP A 90 4.60 7.30 -13.51
N VAL A 91 4.73 7.04 -14.82
CA VAL A 91 4.73 5.67 -15.36
C VAL A 91 5.93 4.86 -14.84
N VAL A 92 7.11 5.48 -14.77
CA VAL A 92 8.32 4.82 -14.24
C VAL A 92 8.16 4.51 -12.75
N VAL A 93 7.72 5.48 -11.95
CA VAL A 93 7.53 5.33 -10.50
C VAL A 93 6.42 4.32 -10.20
N GLY A 94 5.30 4.36 -10.92
CA GLY A 94 4.26 3.33 -10.84
C GLY A 94 4.79 1.93 -11.18
N SER A 95 5.63 1.82 -12.21
CA SER A 95 6.29 0.56 -12.57
C SER A 95 7.24 0.05 -11.48
N LEU A 96 7.94 0.94 -10.77
CA LEU A 96 8.74 0.58 -9.59
C LEU A 96 7.86 0.04 -8.46
N GLY A 97 6.69 0.64 -8.22
CA GLY A 97 5.72 0.14 -7.25
C GLY A 97 5.25 -1.29 -7.57
N ALA A 98 4.97 -1.55 -8.85
CA ALA A 98 4.63 -2.88 -9.33
C ALA A 98 5.77 -3.90 -9.19
N LEU A 99 7.02 -3.47 -9.38
CA LEU A 99 8.19 -4.30 -9.12
C LEU A 99 8.26 -4.70 -7.64
N VAL A 100 8.06 -3.75 -6.72
CA VAL A 100 8.01 -4.01 -5.28
C VAL A 100 6.90 -5.01 -4.93
N ALA A 101 5.69 -4.84 -5.50
CA ALA A 101 4.58 -5.78 -5.32
C ALA A 101 4.94 -7.20 -5.78
N THR A 102 5.56 -7.32 -6.96
CA THR A 102 5.98 -8.61 -7.51
C THR A 102 7.01 -9.30 -6.62
N GLN A 103 8.01 -8.56 -6.13
CA GLN A 103 9.04 -9.10 -5.25
C GLN A 103 8.45 -9.53 -3.89
N LEU A 104 7.54 -8.73 -3.33
CA LEU A 104 6.85 -9.07 -2.09
C LEU A 104 6.04 -10.36 -2.22
N VAL A 105 5.28 -10.51 -3.30
CA VAL A 105 4.49 -11.73 -3.59
C VAL A 105 5.41 -12.94 -3.72
N ARG A 106 6.53 -12.81 -4.44
CA ARG A 106 7.54 -13.88 -4.56
C ARG A 106 8.13 -14.28 -3.20
N ARG A 107 8.50 -13.31 -2.36
CA ARG A 107 9.02 -13.57 -1.00
C ARG A 107 7.99 -14.26 -0.11
N CYS A 108 6.73 -13.82 -0.15
CA CYS A 108 5.63 -14.48 0.55
C CYS A 108 5.45 -15.93 0.07
N ALA A 109 5.48 -16.15 -1.26
CA ALA A 109 5.33 -17.47 -1.86
C ALA A 109 6.45 -18.43 -1.44
N ALA A 110 7.69 -17.94 -1.42
CA ALA A 110 8.87 -18.70 -1.03
C ALA A 110 8.90 -19.07 0.46
N THR A 111 8.16 -18.35 1.32
CA THR A 111 8.08 -18.66 2.74
C THR A 111 7.18 -19.89 2.97
N PRO A 112 7.65 -20.96 3.62
CA PRO A 112 6.86 -22.17 3.84
C PRO A 112 5.94 -22.07 5.08
N GLY A 113 4.86 -22.85 5.04
CA GLY A 113 4.02 -23.14 6.22
C GLY A 113 3.44 -21.89 6.93
N PRO A 114 3.37 -21.90 8.28
CA PRO A 114 2.85 -20.80 9.08
C PRO A 114 3.60 -19.47 8.88
N GLY A 115 4.87 -19.52 8.46
CA GLY A 115 5.67 -18.34 8.17
C GLY A 115 5.05 -17.49 7.06
N ARG A 116 4.46 -18.11 6.03
CA ARG A 116 3.80 -17.41 4.93
C ARG A 116 2.67 -16.50 5.42
N ALA A 117 1.78 -17.05 6.24
CA ALA A 117 0.64 -16.30 6.77
C ALA A 117 1.10 -15.12 7.64
N ARG A 118 2.17 -15.33 8.42
CA ARG A 118 2.79 -14.28 9.24
C ARG A 118 3.43 -13.18 8.38
N THR A 119 4.21 -13.53 7.36
CA THR A 119 4.82 -12.56 6.44
C THR A 119 3.77 -11.75 5.70
N THR A 120 2.74 -12.42 5.16
CA THR A 120 1.61 -11.75 4.48
C THR A 120 0.87 -10.81 5.42
N ARG A 121 0.66 -11.21 6.68
CA ARG A 121 0.04 -10.38 7.72
C ARG A 121 0.85 -9.11 7.96
N HIS A 122 2.14 -9.23 8.29
CA HIS A 122 3.00 -8.10 8.60
C HIS A 122 3.15 -7.14 7.42
N ALA A 123 3.31 -7.68 6.20
CA ALA A 123 3.36 -6.87 4.99
C ALA A 123 2.05 -6.09 4.79
N ALA A 124 0.89 -6.73 4.94
CA ALA A 124 -0.41 -6.07 4.81
C ALA A 124 -0.60 -4.95 5.85
N ALA A 125 -0.20 -5.18 7.11
CA ALA A 125 -0.29 -4.18 8.17
C ALA A 125 0.58 -2.96 7.86
N ALA A 126 1.86 -3.18 7.51
CA ALA A 126 2.79 -2.09 7.20
C ALA A 126 2.35 -1.28 5.97
N LEU A 127 2.00 -1.95 4.86
CA LEU A 127 1.62 -1.27 3.63
C LEU A 127 0.32 -0.47 3.77
N MET A 128 -0.69 -1.04 4.42
CA MET A 128 -1.94 -0.34 4.71
C MET A 128 -1.66 0.89 5.58
N ALA A 129 -0.87 0.73 6.64
CA ALA A 129 -0.60 1.80 7.59
C ALA A 129 0.09 2.99 6.95
N VAL A 130 1.12 2.75 6.15
CA VAL A 130 1.85 3.82 5.46
C VAL A 130 0.94 4.51 4.45
N ALA A 131 0.15 3.76 3.66
CA ALA A 131 -0.75 4.33 2.66
C ALA A 131 -1.83 5.22 3.30
N ILE A 132 -2.55 4.72 4.32
CA ILE A 132 -3.60 5.52 4.99
C ILE A 132 -2.98 6.73 5.70
N ALA A 133 -1.85 6.56 6.39
CA ALA A 133 -1.19 7.65 7.10
C ALA A 133 -0.72 8.75 6.12
N PHE A 134 -0.16 8.38 4.98
CA PHE A 134 0.29 9.32 3.95
C PHE A 134 -0.89 10.16 3.43
N GLU A 135 -1.94 9.49 2.96
CA GLU A 135 -3.14 10.14 2.43
C GLU A 135 -3.79 11.03 3.48
N TRP A 136 -3.97 10.54 4.71
CA TRP A 136 -4.61 11.29 5.76
C TRP A 136 -3.81 12.52 6.18
N VAL A 137 -2.51 12.37 6.45
CA VAL A 137 -1.69 13.46 6.98
C VAL A 137 -1.51 14.57 5.96
N GLY A 138 -1.31 14.22 4.70
CA GLY A 138 -1.20 15.21 3.63
C GLY A 138 -2.52 15.95 3.40
N ASN A 139 -3.65 15.25 3.29
CA ASN A 139 -4.96 15.89 3.09
C ASN A 139 -5.42 16.71 4.29
N TYR A 140 -5.10 16.28 5.51
CA TYR A 140 -5.45 17.05 6.72
C TYR A 140 -4.61 18.32 6.85
N GLY A 141 -3.36 18.30 6.35
CA GLY A 141 -2.45 19.43 6.44
C GLY A 141 -2.03 19.73 7.88
N TYR A 142 -1.62 18.71 8.63
CA TYR A 142 -1.14 18.88 10.01
C TYR A 142 -0.04 19.95 10.07
N HIS A 143 -0.14 20.84 11.06
CA HIS A 143 0.95 21.74 11.41
C HIS A 143 1.10 21.81 12.92
N TYR A 144 2.24 21.39 13.46
CA TYR A 144 2.50 21.41 14.89
C TYR A 144 3.35 22.61 15.33
N SER A 145 3.23 22.99 16.60
CA SER A 145 4.00 24.06 17.26
C SER A 145 5.52 23.90 17.18
N ARG A 146 6.03 22.68 16.98
CA ARG A 146 7.46 22.36 16.89
C ARG A 146 7.89 22.31 15.41
N PRO A 147 8.72 23.26 14.92
CA PRO A 147 9.06 23.34 13.49
C PRO A 147 9.72 22.08 12.92
N LEU A 148 10.49 21.34 13.75
CA LEU A 148 11.18 20.10 13.35
C LEU A 148 10.23 19.04 12.76
N PHE A 149 8.95 19.05 13.13
CA PHE A 149 7.99 18.07 12.65
C PHE A 149 7.32 18.43 11.33
N ASN A 150 7.42 19.69 10.90
CA ASN A 150 6.72 20.18 9.73
C ASN A 150 7.69 20.25 8.55
N SER A 151 7.35 19.59 7.43
CA SER A 151 7.97 19.88 6.14
C SER A 151 6.95 20.50 5.19
N PRO A 152 7.39 21.05 4.05
CA PRO A 152 6.48 21.33 2.95
C PRO A 152 5.71 20.03 2.60
N GLY A 153 4.39 20.11 2.58
CA GLY A 153 3.48 19.03 2.19
C GLY A 153 3.16 17.94 3.23
N LEU A 154 4.07 17.60 4.16
CA LEU A 154 3.84 16.52 5.14
C LEU A 154 4.33 16.86 6.54
N CYS A 155 3.54 16.52 7.55
CA CYS A 155 3.98 16.56 8.93
C CYS A 155 4.54 15.21 9.36
N TRP A 156 5.85 15.12 9.58
CA TRP A 156 6.54 13.87 9.92
C TRP A 156 6.05 13.26 11.23
N TRP A 157 5.81 14.06 12.27
CA TRP A 157 5.33 13.55 13.56
C TRP A 157 3.98 12.85 13.43
N ALA A 158 2.99 13.53 12.82
CA ALA A 158 1.68 12.94 12.54
C ALA A 158 1.82 11.68 11.67
N PHE A 159 2.62 11.74 10.60
CA PHE A 159 2.81 10.61 9.69
C PHE A 159 3.37 9.38 10.39
N PHE A 160 4.39 9.53 11.24
CA PHE A 160 4.97 8.43 11.99
C PHE A 160 4.00 7.87 13.03
N LEU A 161 3.32 8.73 13.81
CA LEU A 161 2.36 8.26 14.81
C LEU A 161 1.16 7.54 14.16
N TRP A 162 0.62 8.07 13.07
CA TRP A 162 -0.46 7.41 12.33
C TRP A 162 -0.01 6.08 11.74
N THR A 163 1.19 6.03 11.16
CA THR A 163 1.76 4.77 10.62
C THR A 163 1.90 3.72 11.73
N LEU A 164 2.49 4.08 12.87
CA LEU A 164 2.64 3.15 14.00
C LEU A 164 1.28 2.74 14.59
N GLY A 165 0.35 3.68 14.69
CA GLY A 165 -1.03 3.45 15.13
C GLY A 165 -1.74 2.43 14.23
N PHE A 166 -1.70 2.62 12.91
CA PHE A 166 -2.33 1.68 11.98
C PHE A 166 -1.64 0.31 11.94
N ILE A 167 -0.31 0.23 12.12
CA ILE A 167 0.37 -1.07 12.30
C ILE A 167 -0.16 -1.76 13.55
N ALA A 168 -0.27 -1.05 14.68
CA ALA A 168 -0.79 -1.59 15.93
C ALA A 168 -2.25 -2.04 15.81
N ILE A 169 -3.09 -1.29 15.08
CA ILE A 169 -4.49 -1.66 14.78
C ILE A 169 -4.53 -2.96 13.96
N GLY A 170 -3.77 -3.06 12.87
CA GLY A 170 -3.74 -4.25 12.00
C GLY A 170 -3.22 -5.49 12.71
N GLU A 171 -2.09 -5.38 13.41
CA GLU A 171 -1.49 -6.50 14.17
C GLU A 171 -2.33 -6.88 15.40
N GLY A 172 -2.85 -5.89 16.12
CA GLY A 172 -3.73 -6.08 17.26
C GLY A 172 -5.01 -6.82 16.84
N TYR A 173 -5.67 -6.36 15.77
CA TYR A 173 -6.83 -7.05 15.23
C TYR A 173 -6.52 -8.49 14.82
N ALA A 174 -5.40 -8.73 14.12
CA ALA A 174 -5.03 -10.08 13.73
C ALA A 174 -4.69 -11.00 14.92
N LEU A 175 -4.10 -10.45 15.98
CA LEU A 175 -3.85 -11.17 17.23
C LEU A 175 -5.18 -11.55 17.91
N PHE A 176 -6.11 -10.60 18.01
CA PHE A 176 -7.41 -10.85 18.62
C PHE A 176 -8.29 -11.76 17.75
N GLU A 177 -8.24 -11.66 16.42
CA GLU A 177 -8.94 -12.59 15.50
C GLU A 177 -8.44 -14.03 15.70
N ALA A 178 -7.15 -14.23 15.97
CA ALA A 178 -6.60 -15.56 16.21
C ALA A 178 -6.96 -16.13 17.60
N ARG A 179 -7.19 -15.28 18.60
CA ARG A 179 -7.49 -15.70 19.98
C ARG A 179 -8.97 -15.74 20.30
N LEU A 180 -9.76 -14.88 19.67
CA LEU A 180 -11.18 -14.74 19.89
C LEU A 180 -11.89 -15.42 18.72
N ALA A 181 -12.76 -16.39 18.99
CA ALA A 181 -13.52 -17.12 17.99
C ALA A 181 -14.55 -16.27 17.20
N SER A 182 -14.52 -14.93 17.33
CA SER A 182 -15.43 -14.00 16.65
C SER A 182 -14.70 -12.75 16.18
N ARG A 183 -14.83 -12.44 14.89
CA ARG A 183 -14.28 -11.21 14.26
C ARG A 183 -14.87 -9.94 14.87
N LEU A 184 -16.14 -9.95 15.25
CA LEU A 184 -16.79 -8.80 15.89
C LEU A 184 -16.17 -8.54 17.27
N LYS A 185 -15.90 -9.59 18.05
CA LYS A 185 -15.19 -9.45 19.34
C LYS A 185 -13.76 -8.91 19.13
N ALA A 186 -13.04 -9.44 18.13
CA ALA A 186 -11.71 -8.95 17.79
C ALA A 186 -11.70 -7.46 17.39
N LEU A 187 -12.66 -7.04 16.56
CA LEU A 187 -12.82 -5.64 16.19
C LEU A 187 -13.14 -4.77 17.41
N ALA A 188 -14.11 -5.16 18.24
CA ALA A 188 -14.48 -4.40 19.44
C ALA A 188 -13.29 -4.19 20.39
N VAL A 189 -12.52 -5.25 20.68
CA VAL A 189 -11.34 -5.16 21.54
C VAL A 189 -10.25 -4.29 20.89
N THR A 190 -10.07 -4.35 19.56
CA THR A 190 -9.12 -3.50 18.84
C THR A 190 -9.50 -2.02 18.94
N VAL A 191 -10.78 -1.69 18.74
CA VAL A 191 -11.30 -0.31 18.84
C VAL A 191 -11.13 0.23 20.26
N LEU A 192 -11.48 -0.55 21.28
CA LEU A 192 -11.30 -0.16 22.68
C LEU A 192 -9.82 0.04 23.04
N GLY A 193 -8.95 -0.88 22.61
CA GLY A 193 -7.51 -0.78 22.81
C GLY A 193 -6.92 0.45 22.10
N TYR A 194 -7.37 0.73 20.87
CA TYR A 194 -7.00 1.95 20.16
C TYR A 194 -7.37 3.21 20.96
N GLY A 195 -8.61 3.31 21.44
CA GLY A 195 -9.05 4.49 22.21
C GLY A 195 -8.21 4.73 23.47
N ALA A 196 -7.86 3.65 24.21
CA ALA A 196 -7.00 3.76 25.38
C ALA A 196 -5.58 4.22 25.04
N VAL A 197 -4.95 3.62 24.01
CA VAL A 197 -3.60 4.00 23.57
C VAL A 197 -3.59 5.42 23.03
N LEU A 198 -4.60 5.81 22.26
CA LEU A 198 -4.76 7.16 21.72
C LEU A 198 -4.80 8.19 22.85
N GLY A 199 -5.63 7.96 23.88
CA GLY A 199 -5.70 8.85 25.03
C GLY A 199 -4.34 9.04 25.73
N VAL A 200 -3.55 7.98 25.87
CA VAL A 200 -2.19 8.05 26.43
C VAL A 200 -1.25 8.84 25.52
N VAL A 201 -1.24 8.54 24.22
CA VAL A 201 -0.35 9.20 23.25
C VAL A 201 -0.66 10.69 23.16
N GLU A 202 -1.94 11.06 23.11
CA GLU A 202 -2.39 12.46 23.06
C GLU A 202 -2.05 13.20 24.35
N TYR A 203 -2.26 12.57 25.52
CA TYR A 203 -1.84 13.15 26.79
C TYR A 203 -0.33 13.42 26.84
N LEU A 204 0.50 12.45 26.42
CA LEU A 204 1.94 12.62 26.37
C LEU A 204 2.35 13.72 25.36
N GLY A 205 1.78 13.71 24.17
CA GLY A 205 2.05 14.70 23.13
C GLY A 205 1.69 16.12 23.57
N TYR A 206 0.48 16.30 24.09
CA TYR A 206 -0.06 17.61 24.45
C TYR A 206 0.48 18.12 25.81
N ALA A 207 0.36 17.32 26.87
CA ALA A 207 0.63 17.77 28.23
C ALA A 207 2.11 17.64 28.63
N VAL A 208 2.84 16.67 28.08
CA VAL A 208 4.25 16.42 28.45
C VAL A 208 5.21 17.04 27.43
N LEU A 209 4.96 16.85 26.13
CA LEU A 209 5.86 17.31 25.06
C LEU A 209 5.48 18.69 24.50
N GLU A 210 4.31 19.22 24.88
CA GLU A 210 3.76 20.50 24.43
C GLU A 210 3.65 20.60 22.89
N ILE A 211 3.38 19.46 22.24
CA ILE A 211 3.15 19.39 20.80
C ILE A 211 1.69 19.73 20.57
N ARG A 212 1.44 20.90 19.99
CA ARG A 212 0.08 21.42 19.75
C ARG A 212 -0.17 21.57 18.27
N GLU A 213 -1.33 21.14 17.81
CA GLU A 213 -1.81 21.42 16.45
C GLU A 213 -2.14 22.92 16.36
N VAL A 214 -1.54 23.60 15.39
CA VAL A 214 -1.67 25.05 15.18
C VAL A 214 -1.99 25.39 13.73
N GLY A 215 -2.26 24.40 12.87
CA GLY A 215 -2.56 24.60 11.45
C GLY A 215 -3.95 25.16 11.19
N HIS A 216 -4.89 24.95 12.11
CA HIS A 216 -6.31 25.29 11.89
C HIS A 216 -6.85 26.29 12.93
N PRO A 217 -7.38 27.46 12.51
CA PRO A 217 -7.91 28.46 13.44
C PRO A 217 -9.19 28.02 14.15
N GLU A 218 -10.00 27.16 13.52
CA GLU A 218 -11.26 26.61 14.04
C GLU A 218 -11.09 25.37 14.93
N ARG A 219 -9.87 25.15 15.47
CA ARG A 219 -9.59 24.00 16.33
C ARG A 219 -10.49 23.99 17.57
N THR A 220 -11.02 22.82 17.86
CA THR A 220 -11.85 22.54 19.04
C THR A 220 -11.27 21.35 19.80
N ALA A 221 -11.57 21.26 21.08
CA ALA A 221 -11.15 20.15 21.92
C ALA A 221 -12.15 18.98 21.85
N LEU A 222 -11.64 17.75 21.88
CA LEU A 222 -12.38 16.51 22.02
C LEU A 222 -11.79 15.68 23.16
N ALA A 223 -12.67 14.96 23.86
CA ALA A 223 -12.35 13.96 24.90
C ALA A 223 -11.41 14.49 25.99
N LEU A 224 -12.00 15.17 26.99
CA LEU A 224 -11.28 15.71 28.17
C LEU A 224 -10.18 16.73 27.82
N ASP A 225 -10.37 17.51 26.75
CA ASP A 225 -9.39 18.53 26.35
C ASP A 225 -8.02 17.97 25.94
N LEU A 226 -7.99 16.72 25.45
CA LEU A 226 -6.73 16.08 25.02
C LEU A 226 -6.51 16.22 23.52
N VAL A 227 -7.54 15.92 22.71
CA VAL A 227 -7.43 15.96 21.25
C VAL A 227 -7.87 17.34 20.76
N HIS A 228 -6.96 18.09 20.17
CA HIS A 228 -7.26 19.42 19.63
C HIS A 228 -7.18 19.40 18.11
N GLY A 229 -8.28 19.77 17.45
CA GLY A 229 -8.29 20.01 16.02
C GLY A 229 -9.67 20.24 15.44
N THR A 230 -9.79 20.07 14.13
CA THR A 230 -11.03 20.33 13.40
C THR A 230 -12.02 19.17 13.53
N ARG A 231 -13.28 19.37 13.12
CA ARG A 231 -14.29 18.29 13.08
C ARG A 231 -13.85 17.12 12.20
N ALA A 232 -13.10 17.38 11.13
CA ALA A 232 -12.56 16.34 10.26
C ALA A 232 -11.57 15.44 11.03
N LEU A 233 -10.70 16.04 11.86
CA LEU A 233 -9.77 15.29 12.71
C LEU A 233 -10.52 14.38 13.67
N HIS A 234 -11.52 14.92 14.36
CA HIS A 234 -12.32 14.18 15.32
C HIS A 234 -13.05 13.00 14.67
N ALA A 235 -13.66 13.24 13.51
CA ALA A 235 -14.31 12.18 12.75
C ALA A 235 -13.32 11.09 12.32
N PHE A 236 -12.12 11.46 11.89
CA PHE A 236 -11.10 10.50 11.50
C PHE A 236 -10.54 9.71 12.68
N TYR A 237 -10.27 10.35 13.82
CA TYR A 237 -9.86 9.67 15.07
C TYR A 237 -10.85 8.58 15.46
N LEU A 238 -12.15 8.88 15.36
CA LEU A 238 -13.18 7.88 15.56
C LEU A 238 -13.11 6.83 14.46
N ALA A 239 -13.20 7.19 13.18
CA ALA A 239 -13.28 6.22 12.09
C ALA A 239 -12.03 5.34 11.87
N ALA A 240 -10.85 5.79 12.32
CA ALA A 240 -9.55 5.18 12.04
C ALA A 240 -9.46 3.68 12.31
N PRO A 241 -9.80 3.14 13.49
CA PRO A 241 -9.73 1.70 13.74
C PRO A 241 -10.60 0.86 12.79
N TRP A 242 -11.77 1.35 12.40
CA TRP A 242 -12.63 0.67 11.43
C TRP A 242 -12.02 0.69 10.02
N ALA A 243 -11.58 1.86 9.57
CA ALA A 243 -10.92 2.01 8.27
C ALA A 243 -9.63 1.16 8.19
N GLY A 244 -8.80 1.20 9.23
CA GLY A 244 -7.57 0.43 9.34
C GLY A 244 -7.82 -1.08 9.29
N VAL A 245 -8.78 -1.61 10.07
CA VAL A 245 -9.11 -3.04 10.03
C VAL A 245 -9.67 -3.45 8.68
N ALA A 246 -10.56 -2.66 8.08
CA ALA A 246 -11.14 -2.96 6.78
C ALA A 246 -10.05 -3.02 5.68
N ALA A 247 -9.20 -2.00 5.61
CA ALA A 247 -8.10 -1.94 4.65
C ALA A 247 -7.08 -3.07 4.88
N PHE A 248 -6.75 -3.37 6.13
CA PHE A 248 -5.86 -4.48 6.48
C PHE A 248 -6.41 -5.84 6.02
N VAL A 249 -7.69 -6.13 6.31
CA VAL A 249 -8.33 -7.39 5.90
C VAL A 249 -8.37 -7.49 4.38
N GLY A 250 -8.73 -6.41 3.68
CA GLY A 250 -8.74 -6.32 2.22
C GLY A 250 -7.37 -6.61 1.62
N LEU A 251 -6.34 -5.89 2.07
CA LEU A 251 -4.97 -6.03 1.56
C LEU A 251 -4.36 -7.39 1.89
N ARG A 252 -4.57 -7.91 3.11
CA ARG A 252 -4.15 -9.26 3.50
C ARG A 252 -4.79 -10.32 2.60
N GLY A 253 -6.08 -10.16 2.29
CA GLY A 253 -6.80 -11.06 1.38
C GLY A 253 -6.25 -11.00 -0.04
N LEU A 254 -5.98 -9.79 -0.55
CA LEU A 254 -5.41 -9.57 -1.88
C LEU A 254 -4.02 -10.18 -2.01
N LEU A 255 -3.12 -9.90 -1.07
CA LEU A 255 -1.76 -10.45 -1.04
C LEU A 255 -1.78 -11.98 -0.97
N ARG A 256 -2.68 -12.57 -0.17
CA ARG A 256 -2.83 -14.03 -0.11
C ARG A 256 -3.24 -14.61 -1.45
N ARG A 257 -4.21 -13.98 -2.15
CA ARG A 257 -4.67 -14.41 -3.48
C ARG A 257 -3.53 -14.32 -4.51
N ALA A 258 -2.82 -13.19 -4.56
CA ALA A 258 -1.68 -12.99 -5.44
C ALA A 258 -0.55 -14.00 -5.19
N THR A 259 -0.27 -14.31 -3.92
CA THR A 259 0.73 -15.32 -3.52
C THR A 259 0.36 -16.71 -4.02
N VAL A 260 -0.89 -17.14 -3.82
CA VAL A 260 -1.38 -18.45 -4.29
C VAL A 260 -1.36 -18.53 -5.82
N ALA A 261 -1.74 -17.45 -6.50
CA ALA A 261 -1.67 -17.34 -7.96
C ALA A 261 -0.23 -17.50 -8.50
N GLY A 262 0.73 -16.82 -7.87
CA GLY A 262 2.15 -16.91 -8.25
C GLY A 262 2.73 -18.31 -8.10
N CYS A 263 2.37 -19.04 -7.03
CA CYS A 263 2.80 -20.44 -6.85
C CYS A 263 2.29 -21.36 -7.97
N ALA A 264 1.03 -21.21 -8.37
CA ALA A 264 0.42 -22.05 -9.40
C ALA A 264 1.09 -21.85 -10.78
N GLY A 265 1.39 -20.60 -11.14
CA GLY A 265 2.08 -20.27 -12.39
C GLY A 265 3.52 -20.81 -12.45
N GLY A 266 4.26 -20.74 -11.33
CA GLY A 266 5.63 -21.26 -11.26
C GLY A 266 5.71 -22.79 -11.43
N VAL A 267 4.77 -23.53 -10.84
CA VAL A 267 4.73 -25.00 -10.98
C VAL A 267 4.32 -25.42 -12.40
N ALA A 268 3.38 -24.70 -13.02
CA ALA A 268 3.00 -24.96 -14.42
C ALA A 268 4.16 -24.66 -15.39
N GLY A 269 4.87 -23.54 -15.20
CA GLY A 269 6.05 -23.18 -15.99
C GLY A 269 7.19 -24.20 -15.82
N ALA A 270 7.53 -24.57 -14.59
CA ALA A 270 8.59 -25.55 -14.33
C ALA A 270 8.28 -26.94 -14.94
N ARG A 271 7.00 -27.35 -14.96
CA ARG A 271 6.58 -28.60 -15.63
C ARG A 271 6.65 -28.49 -17.16
N ALA A 272 6.28 -27.35 -17.73
CA ALA A 272 6.41 -27.11 -19.17
C ALA A 272 7.88 -27.11 -19.62
N ASP A 273 8.74 -26.40 -18.90
CA ASP A 273 10.19 -26.35 -19.16
C ASP A 273 10.84 -27.73 -19.00
N ALA A 274 10.40 -28.53 -18.01
CA ALA A 274 10.86 -29.90 -17.82
C ALA A 274 10.37 -30.84 -18.91
N ALA A 275 9.14 -30.66 -19.42
CA ALA A 275 8.61 -31.43 -20.54
C ALA A 275 9.34 -31.11 -21.85
N GLU A 276 9.66 -29.84 -22.10
CA GLU A 276 10.42 -29.40 -23.27
C GLU A 276 11.87 -29.92 -23.22
N LYS A 277 12.54 -29.79 -22.08
CA LYS A 277 13.91 -30.31 -21.90
C LYS A 277 13.97 -31.85 -21.82
N GLY A 278 12.92 -32.50 -21.34
CA GLY A 278 12.81 -33.96 -21.24
C GLY A 278 12.42 -34.64 -22.56
N GLY A 279 11.68 -33.95 -23.43
CA GLY A 279 11.30 -34.45 -24.77
C GLY A 279 12.48 -34.58 -25.73
N ALA A 280 13.54 -33.79 -25.55
CA ALA A 280 14.73 -33.81 -26.41
C ALA A 280 15.74 -34.94 -26.10
N ARG A 281 15.53 -35.76 -25.07
CA ARG A 281 16.46 -36.85 -24.67
C ARG A 281 15.95 -38.27 -24.93
N ARG A 282 14.88 -38.46 -25.71
CA ARG A 282 14.35 -39.81 -26.04
C ARG A 282 14.79 -40.39 -27.40
N GLY A 283 15.69 -39.73 -28.12
CA GLY A 283 16.19 -40.24 -29.40
C GLY A 283 17.71 -40.24 -29.46
N THR A 284 18.36 -41.25 -28.87
CA THR A 284 19.60 -41.91 -29.35
C THR A 284 20.18 -42.82 -28.27
N ALA A 285 20.62 -44.03 -28.67
CA ALA A 285 21.06 -45.19 -27.89
C ALA A 285 19.89 -45.96 -27.22
N VAL A 286 19.36 -47.06 -27.77
CA VAL A 286 20.04 -48.26 -28.31
C VAL A 286 21.23 -48.65 -27.43
N ASP A 287 20.97 -49.43 -26.40
CA ASP A 287 21.80 -50.63 -26.20
C ASP A 287 20.92 -51.81 -25.78
N ARG A 288 20.76 -52.73 -26.74
CA ARG A 288 20.14 -54.04 -26.57
C ARG A 288 21.16 -54.97 -25.95
N ARG A 289 21.42 -54.89 -24.65
CA ARG A 289 22.21 -55.91 -23.94
C ARG A 289 21.84 -55.97 -22.46
N VAL A 290 20.72 -56.62 -22.12
CA VAL A 290 20.63 -57.66 -21.07
C VAL A 290 19.28 -58.38 -21.25
N GLU A 291 19.08 -58.97 -22.44
CA GLU A 291 18.38 -60.24 -22.52
C GLU A 291 19.45 -61.31 -22.31
N ARG A 292 19.13 -62.31 -21.48
CA ARG A 292 19.90 -63.50 -21.09
C ARG A 292 20.55 -63.41 -19.71
N ARG A 293 20.21 -64.45 -18.92
CA ARG A 293 20.60 -64.79 -17.54
C ARG A 293 19.65 -64.18 -16.51
N ILE A 294 18.76 -64.90 -15.83
CA ILE A 294 18.73 -66.32 -15.45
C ILE A 294 17.25 -66.68 -15.25
N LEU A 295 16.75 -67.59 -16.09
CA LEU A 295 15.76 -68.59 -15.68
C LEU A 295 16.57 -69.86 -15.40
N THR A 296 16.49 -70.38 -14.19
CA THR A 296 16.73 -71.79 -13.85
C THR A 296 16.00 -72.06 -12.52
N PRO A 297 15.55 -73.31 -12.33
CA PRO A 297 14.29 -73.67 -11.67
C PRO A 297 14.25 -73.50 -10.15
#